data_AF-A0A7Y2U7E5-F1
#
_entry.id   AF-A0A7Y2U7E5-F1
#
_cell.length_a   1.000
_cell.length_b   1.000
_cell.length_c   1.000
_cell.angle_alpha   90.00
_cell.angle_beta   90.00
_cell.angle_gamma   90.00
#
_symmetry.space_group_name_H-M   'P 1'
#
loop_
_entity.id
_entity.type
_entity.pdbx_description
1 polymer ?
#
loop_
_entity_poly.entity_id
_entity_poly.type
_entity_poly.pdbx_seq_one_letter_code
_entity_poly.pdbx_strand_id
1 'polypeptide(L)'
;MKARMFQLWCLVCASMLVLTLAGVLIYLVSKSLPYLDASLYFGDTPAWDAITGKSHVWGGLWPACVGTLSVTLLAVLIALLPGVATGIWLAEFPGSRFSRLLGLAVDIL
;
A
#
# COMPACT_ATOMS: atom_id res chain seq x y z
N MET A 1 6.86 11.74 46.36
CA MET A 1 6.82 10.26 46.28
C MET A 1 5.65 9.73 45.45
N LYS A 2 4.41 10.24 45.59
CA LYS A 2 3.23 9.78 44.81
C LYS A 2 3.39 9.88 43.28
N ALA A 3 4.03 10.93 42.78
CA ALA A 3 4.28 11.11 41.34
C ALA A 3 5.20 10.03 40.73
N ARG A 4 6.25 9.59 41.45
CA ARG A 4 7.13 8.49 41.01
C ARG A 4 6.41 7.15 40.95
N MET A 5 5.49 6.89 41.89
CA MET A 5 4.64 5.70 41.83
C MET A 5 3.74 5.72 40.59
N PHE A 6 3.04 6.84 40.33
CA PHE A 6 2.19 6.96 39.15
C PHE A 6 2.97 6.77 37.83
N GLN A 7 4.16 7.36 37.72
CA GLN A 7 5.05 7.17 36.58
C GLN A 7 5.49 5.71 36.40
N LEU A 8 5.80 5.01 37.49
CA LEU A 8 6.12 3.57 37.47
C LEU A 8 4.94 2.74 36.95
N TRP A 9 3.71 3.03 37.38
CA TRP A 9 2.51 2.34 36.89
C TRP A 9 2.28 2.58 35.39
N CYS A 10 2.40 3.83 34.92
CA CYS A 10 2.31 4.13 33.49
C CYS A 10 3.41 3.41 32.68
N LEU A 11 4.64 3.37 33.21
CA LEU A 11 5.76 2.74 32.53
C LEU A 11 5.58 1.22 32.45
N VAL A 12 5.02 0.58 33.48
CA VAL A 12 4.69 -0.85 33.48
C VAL A 12 3.58 -1.16 32.48
N CYS A 13 2.52 -0.34 32.41
CA CYS A 13 1.45 -0.54 31.43
C CYS A 13 1.96 -0.37 29.99
N ALA A 14 2.77 0.67 29.74
CA ALA A 14 3.35 0.91 28.42
C ALA A 14 4.33 -0.21 28.02
N SER A 15 5.20 -0.66 28.94
CA SER A 15 6.15 -1.73 28.66
C SER A 15 5.44 -3.06 28.41
N MET A 16 4.38 -3.35 29.16
CA MET A 16 3.56 -4.54 28.95
C MET A 16 2.92 -4.56 27.55
N LEU A 17 2.39 -3.42 27.08
CA LEU A 17 1.80 -3.29 25.75
C LEU A 17 2.86 -3.46 24.65
N VAL A 18 4.03 -2.84 24.82
CA VAL A 18 5.14 -2.99 23.86
C VAL A 18 5.62 -4.44 23.82
N LEU A 19 5.74 -5.11 24.97
CA LEU A 19 6.17 -6.50 25.04
C LEU A 19 5.16 -7.46 24.40
N THR A 20 3.85 -7.24 24.58
CA THR A 20 2.83 -8.08 23.93
C THR A 20 2.84 -7.89 22.43
N LEU A 21 2.92 -6.65 21.94
CA LEU A 21 3.07 -6.37 20.50
C LEU A 21 4.34 -6.99 19.93
N ALA A 22 5.47 -6.82 20.61
CA ALA A 22 6.74 -7.43 20.21
C ALA A 22 6.64 -8.97 20.18
N GLY A 23 5.99 -9.58 21.18
CA GLY A 23 5.76 -11.02 21.21
C GLY A 23 4.91 -11.52 20.05
N VAL A 24 3.82 -10.81 19.70
CA VAL A 24 2.99 -11.13 18.54
C VAL A 24 3.79 -10.99 17.24
N LEU A 25 4.57 -9.92 17.09
CA LEU A 25 5.40 -9.72 15.90
C LEU A 25 6.48 -10.80 15.76
N ILE A 26 7.18 -11.14 16.85
CA ILE A 26 8.19 -12.19 16.85
C ILE A 26 7.56 -13.54 16.51
N TYR A 27 6.39 -13.86 17.07
CA TYR A 27 5.66 -15.07 16.76
C TYR A 27 5.26 -15.11 15.29
N LEU A 28 4.70 -14.01 14.78
CA LEU A 28 4.27 -13.90 13.39
C LEU A 28 5.45 -14.05 12.44
N VAL A 29 6.56 -13.36 12.67
CA VAL A 29 7.78 -13.49 11.85
C VAL A 29 8.34 -14.90 11.92
N SER A 30 8.54 -15.45 13.13
CA SER A 30 9.11 -16.79 13.31
C SER A 30 8.27 -17.87 12.64
N LYS A 31 6.93 -17.69 12.64
CA LYS A 31 6.03 -18.66 12.02
C LYS A 31 5.83 -18.41 10.53
N SER A 32 5.92 -17.18 10.06
CA SER A 32 5.76 -16.83 8.63
C SER A 32 7.02 -17.12 7.83
N LEU A 33 8.22 -16.96 8.42
CA LEU A 33 9.51 -17.20 7.76
C LEU A 33 9.63 -18.58 7.09
N PRO A 34 9.25 -19.71 7.73
CA PRO A 34 9.31 -21.01 7.09
C PRO A 34 8.23 -21.24 6.01
N TYR A 35 7.20 -20.40 5.93
CA TYR A 35 6.20 -20.44 4.86
C TYR A 35 6.44 -19.39 3.77
N LEU A 36 7.44 -18.51 3.93
CA LEU A 36 7.92 -17.55 2.94
C LEU A 36 8.80 -18.26 1.89
N ASP A 37 8.27 -19.33 1.29
CA ASP A 37 8.91 -20.03 0.19
C ASP A 37 8.30 -19.60 -1.15
N ALA A 38 8.99 -19.85 -2.26
CA ALA A 38 8.51 -19.56 -3.61
C ALA A 38 7.15 -20.21 -3.90
N SER A 39 6.80 -21.28 -3.16
CA SER A 39 5.49 -21.94 -3.20
C SER A 39 4.34 -21.09 -2.64
N LEU A 40 4.59 -20.12 -1.75
CA LEU A 40 3.54 -19.19 -1.28
C LEU A 40 3.27 -18.07 -2.29
N TYR A 41 4.31 -17.66 -3.03
CA TYR A 41 4.18 -16.64 -4.08
C TYR A 41 3.64 -17.21 -5.39
N PHE A 42 4.16 -18.36 -5.82
CA PHE A 42 3.89 -18.96 -7.13
C PHE A 42 3.19 -20.34 -7.07
N GLY A 43 2.83 -20.85 -5.89
CA GLY A 43 2.22 -22.18 -5.76
C GLY A 43 3.15 -23.30 -6.24
N ASP A 44 2.57 -24.35 -6.82
CA ASP A 44 3.30 -25.45 -7.47
C ASP A 44 3.70 -25.14 -8.94
N THR A 45 3.53 -23.88 -9.38
CA THR A 45 3.82 -23.48 -10.76
C THR A 45 5.23 -22.92 -10.92
N PRO A 46 5.99 -23.32 -11.96
CA PRO A 46 7.30 -22.74 -12.22
C PRO A 46 7.18 -21.23 -12.46
N ALA A 47 8.00 -20.44 -11.77
CA ALA A 47 7.90 -18.98 -11.73
C ALA A 47 7.85 -18.33 -13.12
N TRP A 48 8.52 -18.91 -14.11
CA TRP A 48 8.51 -18.41 -15.49
C TRP A 48 7.15 -18.56 -16.19
N ASP A 49 6.41 -19.64 -15.95
CA ASP A 49 5.07 -19.85 -16.51
C ASP A 49 4.00 -19.03 -15.79
N ALA A 50 4.22 -18.73 -14.50
CA ALA A 50 3.40 -17.80 -13.73
C ALA A 50 3.61 -16.33 -14.16
N ILE A 51 4.85 -15.93 -14.47
CA ILE A 51 5.17 -14.58 -14.97
C ILE A 51 4.66 -14.39 -16.40
N THR A 52 4.74 -15.42 -17.24
CA THR A 52 4.26 -15.37 -18.63
C THR A 52 2.75 -15.58 -18.77
N GLY A 53 2.02 -15.78 -17.65
CA GLY A 53 0.56 -15.94 -17.64
C GLY A 53 0.06 -17.22 -18.31
N LYS A 54 0.95 -18.21 -18.53
CA LYS A 54 0.64 -19.46 -19.23
C LYS A 54 -0.07 -20.48 -18.35
N SER A 55 0.08 -20.37 -17.03
CA SER A 55 -0.58 -21.23 -16.05
C SER A 55 -1.26 -20.40 -14.97
N HIS A 56 -2.48 -20.77 -14.59
CA HIS A 56 -3.21 -20.12 -13.50
C HIS A 56 -2.56 -20.52 -12.17
N VAL A 57 -1.95 -19.54 -11.49
CA VAL A 57 -1.46 -19.72 -10.11
C VAL A 57 -2.66 -19.68 -9.16
N TRP A 58 -3.22 -20.85 -8.85
CA TRP A 58 -4.26 -20.97 -7.82
C TRP A 58 -3.63 -20.90 -6.43
N GLY A 59 -3.97 -19.86 -5.65
CA GLY A 59 -3.55 -19.74 -4.24
C GLY A 59 -2.20 -19.04 -3.97
N GLY A 60 -1.55 -18.48 -4.99
CA GLY A 60 -0.33 -17.67 -4.81
C GLY A 60 -0.60 -16.19 -4.58
N LEU A 61 0.33 -15.48 -3.94
CA LEU A 61 0.27 -14.02 -3.76
C LEU A 61 0.53 -13.25 -5.08
N TRP A 62 1.23 -13.88 -6.03
CA TRP A 62 1.69 -13.26 -7.27
C TRP A 62 0.56 -12.66 -8.16
N PRO A 63 -0.56 -13.37 -8.44
CA PRO A 63 -1.66 -12.81 -9.23
C PRO A 63 -2.27 -11.55 -8.61
N ALA A 64 -2.34 -11.46 -7.28
CA ALA A 64 -2.87 -10.28 -6.60
C ALA A 64 -1.93 -9.07 -6.75
N CYS A 65 -0.62 -9.27 -6.65
CA CYS A 65 0.37 -8.22 -6.88
C CYS A 65 0.31 -7.70 -8.33
N VAL A 66 0.26 -8.62 -9.31
CA VAL A 66 0.14 -8.26 -10.74
C VAL A 66 -1.19 -7.57 -11.02
N GLY A 67 -2.27 -8.02 -10.39
CA GLY A 67 -3.59 -7.37 -10.48
C GLY A 67 -3.56 -5.93 -10.00
N THR A 68 -3.04 -5.67 -8.79
CA THR A 68 -2.93 -4.30 -8.26
C THR A 68 -2.04 -3.44 -9.15
N LEU A 69 -0.87 -3.93 -9.54
CA LEU A 69 0.04 -3.18 -10.42
C LEU A 69 -0.60 -2.85 -11.77
N SER A 70 -1.27 -3.81 -12.40
CA SER A 70 -1.92 -3.60 -13.70
C SER A 70 -3.06 -2.60 -13.60
N VAL A 71 -3.90 -2.69 -12.57
CA VAL A 71 -4.99 -1.73 -12.32
C VAL A 71 -4.45 -0.34 -12.01
N THR A 72 -3.42 -0.23 -11.16
CA THR A 72 -2.79 1.07 -10.85
C THR A 72 -2.15 1.69 -12.08
N LEU A 73 -1.42 0.92 -12.89
CA LEU A 73 -0.82 1.41 -14.13
C LEU A 73 -1.88 1.87 -15.12
N LEU A 74 -2.95 1.10 -15.32
CA LEU A 74 -4.06 1.50 -16.18
C LEU A 74 -4.74 2.77 -15.66
N ALA A 75 -4.97 2.88 -14.35
CA ALA A 75 -5.56 4.07 -13.75
C ALA A 75 -4.68 5.31 -14.00
N VAL A 76 -3.37 5.21 -13.80
CA VAL A 76 -2.42 6.30 -14.08
C VAL A 76 -2.42 6.66 -15.56
N LEU A 77 -2.41 5.68 -16.45
CA LEU A 77 -2.37 5.89 -17.90
C LEU A 77 -3.64 6.59 -18.40
N ILE A 78 -4.80 6.21 -17.87
CA ILE A 78 -6.08 6.87 -18.16
C ILE A 78 -6.15 8.27 -17.55
N ALA A 79 -5.65 8.47 -16.32
CA ALA A 79 -5.67 9.75 -15.64
C ALA A 79 -4.68 10.77 -16.22
N LEU A 80 -3.58 10.30 -16.82
CA LEU A 80 -2.51 11.14 -17.37
C LEU A 80 -3.01 12.08 -18.47
N LEU A 81 -3.76 11.58 -19.46
CA LEU A 81 -4.25 12.39 -20.57
C LEU A 81 -5.11 13.59 -20.11
N PRO A 82 -6.22 13.38 -19.37
CA PRO A 82 -7.05 14.49 -18.88
C PRO A 82 -6.33 15.33 -17.84
N GLY A 83 -5.47 14.74 -16.99
CA GLY A 83 -4.70 15.48 -15.99
C GLY A 83 -3.73 16.48 -16.64
N VAL A 84 -2.95 16.02 -17.61
CA VAL A 84 -2.01 16.89 -18.35
C VAL A 84 -2.76 17.91 -19.19
N ALA A 85 -3.82 17.53 -19.89
CA ALA A 85 -4.63 18.47 -20.67
C ALA A 85 -5.23 19.58 -19.81
N THR A 86 -5.76 19.23 -18.63
CA THR A 86 -6.32 20.19 -17.67
C THR A 86 -5.23 21.12 -17.12
N GLY A 87 -4.06 20.57 -16.78
CA GLY A 87 -2.91 21.36 -16.32
C GLY A 87 -2.42 22.37 -17.36
N ILE A 88 -2.29 21.96 -18.63
CA ILE A 88 -1.90 22.86 -19.73
C ILE A 88 -2.97 23.95 -19.92
N TRP A 89 -4.26 23.59 -19.89
CA TRP A 89 -5.34 24.55 -20.10
C TRP A 89 -5.41 25.62 -18.99
N LEU A 90 -5.19 25.22 -17.73
CA LEU A 90 -5.10 26.15 -16.59
C LEU A 90 -3.91 27.10 -16.69
N ALA A 91 -2.77 26.64 -17.21
CA ALA A 91 -1.58 27.46 -17.41
C ALA A 91 -1.76 28.50 -18.52
N GLU A 92 -2.44 28.13 -19.61
CA GLU A 92 -2.61 29.00 -20.78
C GLU A 92 -3.74 30.04 -20.61
N PHE A 93 -4.81 29.70 -19.89
CA PHE A 93 -5.99 30.57 -19.73
C PHE A 93 -6.31 30.94 -18.27
N PRO A 94 -5.46 31.78 -17.63
CA PRO A 94 -5.73 32.29 -16.29
C PRO A 94 -6.82 33.38 -16.36
N GLY A 95 -8.04 33.09 -15.89
CA GLY A 95 -9.05 34.13 -15.68
C GLY A 95 -10.52 33.76 -15.93
N SER A 96 -10.81 32.63 -16.57
CA SER A 96 -12.19 32.19 -16.76
C SER A 96 -12.79 31.63 -15.45
N ARG A 97 -14.12 31.75 -15.29
CA ARG A 97 -14.82 31.15 -14.13
C ARG A 97 -14.60 29.62 -14.06
N PHE A 98 -14.46 28.98 -15.22
CA PHE A 98 -14.20 27.54 -15.33
C PHE A 98 -12.77 27.16 -14.90
N SER A 99 -11.76 27.99 -15.23
CA SER A 99 -10.37 27.82 -14.76
C SER A 99 -10.25 27.96 -13.24
N ARG A 100 -10.97 28.89 -12.61
CA ARG A 100 -11.02 28.98 -11.14
C ARG A 100 -11.66 27.76 -10.48
N LEU A 101 -12.73 27.22 -11.06
CA LEU A 101 -13.43 26.05 -10.51
C LEU A 101 -12.61 24.76 -10.65
N LEU A 102 -11.95 24.56 -11.80
CA LEU A 102 -11.03 23.45 -12.01
C LEU A 102 -9.77 23.58 -11.15
N GLY A 103 -9.22 24.78 -11.01
CA GLY A 103 -8.08 25.04 -10.12
C GLY A 103 -8.41 24.68 -8.67
N LEU A 104 -9.58 25.10 -8.16
CA LEU A 104 -10.05 24.70 -6.83
C LEU A 104 -10.24 23.18 -6.69
N ALA A 105 -10.78 22.52 -7.71
CA ALA A 105 -10.97 21.07 -7.69
C ALA A 105 -9.65 20.31 -7.66
N VAL A 106 -8.62 20.80 -8.37
CA VAL A 106 -7.27 20.23 -8.36
C VAL A 106 -6.57 20.50 -7.03
N ASP A 107 -6.72 21.69 -6.44
CA ASP A 107 -6.06 22.07 -5.19
C ASP A 107 -6.64 21.32 -3.96
N ILE A 108 -7.88 20.82 -4.08
CA ILE A 108 -8.54 19.98 -3.07
C ILE A 108 -8.12 18.50 -3.14
N LEU A 109 -7.62 18.04 -4.30
CA LEU A 109 -7.24 16.64 -4.55
C LEU A 109 -5.86 16.33 -3.98
#